data_AF-A0A849UCR2-F1
#
_entry.id   AF-A0A849UCR2-F1
#
_cell.length_a   1.000
_cell.length_b   1.000
_cell.length_c   1.000
_cell.angle_alpha   90.00
_cell.angle_beta   90.00
_cell.angle_gamma   90.00
#
_symmetry.space_group_name_H-M   'P 1'
#
loop_
_entity.id
_entity.type
_entity.pdbx_description
1 polymer ?
#
loop_
_entity_poly.entity_id
_entity_poly.type
_entity_poly.pdbx_seq_one_letter_code
_entity_poly.pdbx_strand_id
1 'polypeptide(L)'
;MEADYDIFEVVTVIRDFWLVDAESYQRSYCTQHGEPLAPGYYVVNWPEHIRARQFNNDAAFHGPFKFRNEAQATLGKMHNERKRAQPAFENPQMSMSM
;
A
#
# COMPACT_ATOMS: atom_id res chain seq x y z
N MET A 1 -20.22 -2.50 -4.40
CA MET A 1 -19.06 -3.13 -5.05
C MET A 1 -17.87 -2.70 -4.21
N GLU A 2 -17.39 -3.56 -3.32
CA GLU A 2 -16.15 -3.29 -2.59
C GLU A 2 -15.04 -3.33 -3.63
N ALA A 3 -14.39 -2.21 -3.88
CA ALA A 3 -13.25 -2.19 -4.77
C ALA A 3 -12.13 -2.99 -4.07
N ASP A 4 -11.65 -4.05 -4.73
CA ASP A 4 -10.44 -4.75 -4.32
C ASP A 4 -9.27 -3.78 -4.48
N TYR A 5 -9.01 -3.06 -3.40
CA TYR A 5 -7.94 -2.10 -3.31
C TYR A 5 -6.65 -2.85 -3.01
N ASP A 6 -5.62 -2.65 -3.84
CA ASP A 6 -4.28 -3.15 -3.53
C ASP A 6 -3.81 -2.65 -2.16
N ILE A 7 -3.24 -3.54 -1.38
CA ILE A 7 -2.77 -3.24 -0.02
C ILE A 7 -1.55 -2.33 -0.07
N PHE A 8 -0.74 -2.44 -1.13
CA PHE A 8 0.39 -1.55 -1.34
C PHE A 8 0.17 -0.67 -2.57
N GLU A 9 0.53 0.60 -2.48
CA GLU A 9 0.40 1.58 -3.58
C GLU A 9 1.61 2.52 -3.59
N VAL A 10 2.04 2.97 -4.77
CA VAL A 10 3.06 4.02 -4.88
C VAL A 10 2.37 5.37 -4.97
N VAL A 11 2.75 6.28 -4.08
CA VAL A 11 2.21 7.63 -3.99
C VAL A 11 3.32 8.67 -4.10
N THR A 12 2.99 9.86 -4.59
CA THR A 12 3.89 11.01 -4.64
C THR A 12 3.38 12.09 -3.71
N VAL A 13 4.24 12.60 -2.83
CA VAL A 13 3.99 13.75 -1.96
C VAL A 13 4.46 14.99 -2.70
N ILE A 14 3.50 15.81 -3.16
CA ILE A 14 3.78 17.02 -3.94
C ILE A 14 3.73 18.26 -3.03
N ARG A 15 2.97 18.20 -1.94
CA ARG A 15 2.88 19.20 -0.86
C ARG A 15 2.64 18.47 0.46
N ASP A 16 2.99 19.11 1.58
CA ASP A 16 3.05 18.53 2.93
C ASP A 16 1.84 17.65 3.33
N PHE A 17 0.65 17.95 2.81
CA PHE A 17 -0.60 17.22 3.12
C PHE A 17 -1.31 16.62 1.90
N TRP A 18 -0.67 16.59 0.73
CA TRP A 18 -1.29 16.17 -0.52
C TRP A 18 -0.49 15.05 -1.18
N LEU A 19 -1.08 13.85 -1.18
CA LEU A 19 -0.57 12.70 -1.92
C LEU A 19 -1.41 12.48 -3.17
N VAL A 20 -0.73 12.09 -4.23
CA VAL A 20 -1.36 11.65 -5.47
C VAL A 20 -0.85 10.25 -5.78
N ASP A 21 -1.72 9.36 -6.25
CA ASP A 21 -1.26 8.06 -6.73
C ASP A 21 -0.30 8.25 -7.92
N ALA A 22 0.83 7.54 -7.90
CA ALA A 22 1.89 7.73 -8.89
C ALA A 22 1.68 6.88 -10.16
N GLU A 23 0.55 6.18 -10.27
CA GLU A 23 0.21 5.32 -11.40
C GLU A 23 -0.69 6.02 -12.41
N SER A 24 -1.84 6.52 -11.94
CA SER A 24 -2.89 7.15 -12.73
C SER A 24 -2.99 8.66 -12.51
N TYR A 25 -2.48 9.17 -11.38
CA TYR A 25 -2.69 10.55 -10.91
C TYR A 25 -4.16 10.94 -10.73
N GLN A 26 -5.07 9.98 -10.62
CA GLN A 26 -6.52 10.21 -10.53
C GLN A 26 -7.01 10.26 -9.08
N ARG A 27 -6.23 9.72 -8.15
CA ARG A 27 -6.55 9.63 -6.72
C ARG A 27 -5.66 10.61 -5.97
N SER A 28 -6.32 11.55 -5.32
CA SER A 28 -5.67 12.49 -4.42
C SER A 28 -6.14 12.22 -2.99
N TYR A 29 -5.19 12.16 -2.06
CA TYR A 29 -5.43 11.97 -0.65
C TYR A 29 -4.95 13.22 0.09
N CYS A 30 -5.82 13.79 0.94
CA CYS A 30 -5.54 14.99 1.71
C CYS A 30 -5.92 14.77 3.17
N THR A 31 -5.14 15.34 4.09
CA THR A 31 -5.45 15.31 5.53
C THR A 31 -5.33 16.71 6.13
N GLN A 32 -6.25 17.06 7.03
CA GLN A 32 -6.17 18.27 7.84
C GLN A 32 -5.41 18.04 9.16
N HIS A 33 -5.11 16.77 9.50
CA HIS A 33 -4.63 16.36 10.83
C HIS A 33 -3.51 15.31 10.84
N GLY A 34 -2.97 14.92 9.68
CA GLY A 34 -1.85 13.98 9.58
C GLY A 34 -0.50 14.67 9.73
N GLU A 35 0.52 13.91 10.12
CA GLU A 35 1.90 14.37 10.14
C GLU A 35 2.37 14.70 8.70
N PRO A 36 3.03 15.84 8.48
CA PRO A 36 3.52 16.20 7.16
C PRO A 36 4.61 15.22 6.70
N LEU A 37 4.48 14.69 5.48
CA LEU A 37 5.52 13.87 4.85
C LEU A 37 6.44 14.75 4.01
N ALA A 38 7.73 14.44 4.01
CA ALA A 38 8.68 15.11 3.13
C ALA A 38 8.34 14.84 1.65
N PRO A 39 8.49 15.83 0.75
CA PRO A 39 8.24 15.62 -0.69
C PRO A 39 9.08 14.47 -1.28
N GLY A 40 8.45 13.65 -2.12
CA GLY A 40 9.09 12.48 -2.72
C GLY A 40 8.11 11.35 -3.02
N TYR A 41 8.66 10.20 -3.41
CA TYR A 41 7.88 8.98 -3.66
C TYR A 41 7.83 8.11 -2.42
N TYR A 42 6.69 7.49 -2.16
CA TYR A 42 6.51 6.55 -1.05
C TYR A 42 5.80 5.30 -1.54
N VAL A 43 6.05 4.18 -0.85
CA VAL A 43 5.14 3.05 -0.88
C VAL A 43 4.26 3.15 0.35
N VAL A 44 2.94 3.25 0.15
CA VAL A 44 1.97 3.20 1.23
C VAL A 44 1.46 1.77 1.39
N ASN A 45 1.43 1.30 2.63
CA ASN A 45 0.75 0.08 3.05
C ASN A 45 -0.56 0.47 3.73
N TRP A 46 -1.66 0.20 3.04
CA TRP A 46 -3.01 0.47 3.51
C TRP A 46 -3.46 -0.63 4.48
N PRO A 47 -4.16 -0.28 5.58
CA PRO A 47 -4.73 -1.28 6.47
C PRO A 47 -5.70 -2.20 5.71
N GLU A 48 -5.74 -3.47 6.09
CA GLU A 48 -6.74 -4.40 5.56
C GLU A 48 -8.14 -3.95 6.02
N HIS A 49 -9.10 -3.91 5.08
CA HIS A 49 -10.52 -3.59 5.33
C HIS A 49 -10.88 -2.13 5.65
N ILE A 50 -10.18 -1.15 5.07
CA ILE A 50 -10.62 0.25 5.12
C ILE A 50 -11.76 0.53 4.11
N ARG A 51 -12.82 1.18 4.60
CA ARG A 51 -13.92 1.70 3.75
C ARG A 51 -13.54 2.93 2.93
N ALA A 52 -12.53 3.67 3.37
CA ALA A 52 -11.98 4.82 2.67
C ALA A 52 -10.48 4.96 2.98
N ARG A 53 -9.66 5.04 1.94
CA ARG A 53 -8.22 5.33 2.06
C ARG A 53 -8.04 6.77 2.53
N GLN A 54 -7.44 6.92 3.71
CA GLN A 54 -7.15 8.23 4.32
C GLN A 54 -5.67 8.35 4.62
N PHE A 55 -5.14 9.55 4.40
CA PHE A 55 -3.78 9.90 4.78
C PHE A 55 -3.74 10.18 6.30
N ASN A 56 -3.73 9.11 7.10
CA ASN A 56 -3.73 9.16 8.55
C ASN A 56 -2.72 8.14 9.13
N ASN A 57 -2.63 8.09 10.46
CA ASN A 57 -1.69 7.21 11.19
C ASN A 57 -1.95 5.71 11.03
N ASP A 58 -3.05 5.31 10.37
CA ASP A 58 -3.37 3.91 10.16
C ASP A 58 -2.63 3.35 8.93
N ALA A 59 -2.19 4.22 8.01
CA ALA A 59 -1.40 3.84 6.85
C ALA A 59 0.11 3.93 7.15
N ALA A 60 0.87 2.91 6.78
CA ALA A 60 2.31 2.92 6.93
C ALA A 60 2.98 3.42 5.64
N PHE A 61 3.84 4.44 5.78
CA PHE A 61 4.56 5.05 4.66
C PHE A 61 6.03 4.62 4.68
N HIS A 62 6.51 4.11 3.54
CA HIS A 62 7.90 3.72 3.36
C HIS A 62 8.56 4.65 2.34
N GLY A 63 9.61 5.37 2.76
CA GLY A 63 10.28 6.41 1.97
C GLY A 63 10.84 7.53 2.86
N PRO A 64 11.08 8.74 2.29
CA PRO A 64 10.93 9.10 0.88
C PRO A 64 11.96 8.44 -0.01
N PHE A 65 11.53 8.05 -1.21
CA PHE A 65 12.39 7.69 -2.34
C PHE A 65 12.55 8.88 -3.27
N LYS A 66 13.74 9.01 -3.85
CA LYS A 66 14.06 10.11 -4.77
C LYS A 66 13.40 9.91 -6.13
N PHE A 67 13.29 8.65 -6.56
CA PHE A 67 12.79 8.30 -7.87
C PHE A 67 11.64 7.28 -7.81
N ARG A 68 10.71 7.37 -8.77
CA ARG A 68 9.56 6.47 -8.87
C ARG A 68 9.97 5.00 -8.99
N ASN A 69 11.04 4.70 -9.73
CA ASN A 69 11.53 3.33 -9.92
C ASN A 69 12.05 2.69 -8.61
N GLU A 70 12.62 3.48 -7.70
CA GLU A 70 13.04 3.01 -6.37
C GLU A 70 11.82 2.59 -5.53
N ALA A 71 10.77 3.42 -5.54
CA ALA A 71 9.51 3.09 -4.87
C ALA A 71 8.84 1.84 -5.49
N GLN A 72 8.84 1.72 -6.83
CA GLN A 72 8.31 0.54 -7.51
C GLN A 72 9.11 -0.74 -7.21
N ALA A 73 10.44 -0.66 -7.13
CA ALA A 73 11.26 -1.80 -6.73
C ALA A 73 10.94 -2.24 -5.29
N THR A 74 10.72 -1.29 -4.38
CA THR A 74 10.29 -1.57 -3.00
C THR A 74 8.90 -2.20 -2.96
N LEU A 75 7.95 -1.68 -3.75
CA LEU A 75 6.60 -2.25 -3.90
C LEU A 75 6.67 -3.73 -4.30
N GLY A 76 7.50 -4.06 -5.29
CA GLY A 76 7.70 -5.44 -5.75
C GLY A 76 8.26 -6.36 -4.65
N LYS A 77 9.19 -5.87 -3.82
CA LYS A 77 9.72 -6.62 -2.67
C LYS A 77 8.63 -6.88 -1.63
N MET A 78 7.85 -5.86 -1.26
CA MET A 78 6.77 -5.99 -0.27
C MET A 78 5.67 -6.95 -0.72
N HIS A 79 5.29 -6.94 -2.00
CA HIS A 79 4.37 -7.95 -2.53
C HIS A 79 4.93 -9.37 -2.45
N ASN A 80 6.22 -9.56 -2.75
CA ASN A 80 6.86 -10.87 -2.67
C ASN A 80 6.97 -11.36 -1.22
N GLU A 81 7.29 -10.47 -0.27
CA GLU A 81 7.33 -10.77 1.16
C GLU A 81 5.95 -11.16 1.67
N ARG A 82 4.91 -10.40 1.31
CA ARG A 82 3.52 -10.72 1.68
C ARG A 82 3.07 -12.07 1.11
N LYS A 83 3.39 -12.38 -0.15
CA LYS A 83 3.09 -13.69 -0.76
C LYS A 83 3.79 -14.84 -0.03
N ARG A 84 5.01 -14.63 0.47
CA ARG A 84 5.73 -15.63 1.27
C ARG A 84 5.19 -15.77 2.69
N ALA A 85 4.67 -14.68 3.26
CA ALA A 85 4.11 -14.65 4.61
C ALA A 85 2.67 -15.18 4.68
N GLN A 86 1.95 -15.25 3.55
CA GLN A 86 0.66 -15.93 3.49
C GLN A 86 0.88 -17.45 3.59
N PRO A 87 0.36 -18.12 4.63
CA PRO A 87 0.42 -19.57 4.68
C PRO A 87 -0.35 -20.12 3.48
N ALA A 88 0.24 -21.09 2.78
CA ALA A 88 -0.53 -21.92 1.86
C ALA A 88 -1.69 -22.50 2.70
N PHE A 89 -2.93 -22.17 2.36
CA PHE A 89 -4.06 -22.90 2.91
C PHE A 89 -3.90 -24.35 2.44
N GLU A 90 -3.28 -25.18 3.26
CA GLU A 90 -3.27 -26.62 3.11
C GLU A 90 -4.72 -27.08 3.11
N ASN A 91 -5.22 -27.55 1.97
CA ASN A 91 -6.46 -28.30 1.88
C ASN A 91 -6.27 -29.63 2.64
N PRO A 92 -6.90 -29.87 3.81
CA PRO A 92 -6.89 -31.19 4.41
C PRO A 92 -8.09 -31.95 3.87
N GLN A 93 -8.05 -32.34 2.59
CA GLN A 93 -9.14 -33.14 2.01
C GLN A 93 -8.66 -34.34 1.18
N MET A 94 -7.56 -34.95 1.61
CA MET A 94 -7.23 -36.33 1.24
C MET A 94 -6.73 -37.12 2.45
N SER A 95 -7.64 -37.45 3.36
CA SER A 95 -7.49 -38.66 4.18
C SER A 95 -8.84 -39.05 4.75
N MET A 96 -9.71 -39.60 3.90
CA MET A 96 -10.69 -40.60 4.31
C MET A 96 -11.01 -41.47 3.10
N SER A 97 -10.37 -42.62 3.05
CA SER A 97 -11.02 -43.86 2.61
C SER A 97 -10.25 -44.99 3.27
N MET A 98 -11.00 -45.73 4.09
CA MET A 98 -10.59 -46.94 4.81
C MET A 98 -10.16 -48.04 3.83
#